data_AF-A0A2G4DI29-F1
#
_entry.id   AF-A0A2G4DI29-F1
#
_cell.length_a   1.000
_cell.length_b   1.000
_cell.length_c   1.000
_cell.angle_alpha   90.00
_cell.angle_beta   90.00
_cell.angle_gamma   90.00
#
_symmetry.space_group_name_H-M   'P 1'
#
loop_
_entity.id
_entity.type
_entity.pdbx_description
1 polymer ?
#
loop_
_entity_poly.entity_id
_entity_poly.type
_entity_poly.pdbx_seq_one_letter_code
_entity_poly.pdbx_strand_id
1 'polypeptide(L)'
;MKTNRTITRAFCVELQQELSIVAARREYFSQEPPRARFSFLCSSEPCRALGVKITGVRYDVKPQEHPTFVAAHYRANPNYEHHADCEWVDEAVETPVVQEAETEAESELRKVKRKLDDYIDVFDPTPKERAKPTPPTDKPDADPPERPENATPPADALKARQDKQNRTSNLERLVDSFRQAQASLTKEELALLRLRIPGQGEVSLRAYFRHIKFAQLNDEPRVLYGGGLVERYGTGFKFKFFDRLQGKLVTLYVSPAQMQAYRSSRYLSELLSHADEVRFFTVFALGTLVASPSGKSVSVEIEDLRHLAIVLGPAKDADEAPVKGPAS
;
A
#
# COMPACT_ATOMS: atom_id res chain seq x y z
N MET A 1 27.27 -2.41 11.93
CA MET A 1 26.34 -1.44 12.58
C MET A 1 24.93 -2.01 12.73
N LYS A 2 24.12 -1.51 13.68
CA LYS A 2 22.71 -1.90 13.87
C LYS A 2 21.78 -0.88 13.20
N THR A 3 20.66 -1.37 12.64
CA THR A 3 19.62 -0.50 12.11
C THR A 3 18.89 0.24 13.23
N ASN A 4 18.68 1.53 13.05
CA ASN A 4 17.89 2.40 13.94
C ASN A 4 16.68 3.03 13.22
N ARG A 5 16.54 2.81 11.91
CA ARG A 5 15.36 3.13 11.11
C ARG A 5 14.53 1.87 10.83
N THR A 6 13.23 2.06 10.61
CA THR A 6 12.35 0.96 10.19
C THR A 6 12.67 0.51 8.77
N ILE A 7 12.77 -0.80 8.57
CA ILE A 7 13.07 -1.39 7.26
C ILE A 7 11.78 -1.52 6.47
N THR A 8 11.64 -0.74 5.40
CA THR A 8 10.41 -0.73 4.59
C THR A 8 10.50 -1.60 3.34
N ARG A 9 11.73 -1.96 2.92
CA ARG A 9 12.01 -2.84 1.76
C ARG A 9 13.19 -3.76 2.04
N ALA A 10 13.18 -4.92 1.39
CA ALA A 10 14.28 -5.89 1.44
C ALA A 10 14.45 -6.55 0.08
N PHE A 11 15.66 -7.02 -0.23
CA PHE A 11 15.94 -7.74 -1.46
C PHE A 11 15.51 -9.20 -1.32
N CYS A 12 14.58 -9.65 -2.15
CA CYS A 12 14.14 -11.04 -2.20
C CYS A 12 15.06 -11.84 -3.12
N VAL A 13 15.68 -12.89 -2.59
CA VAL A 13 16.64 -13.72 -3.31
C VAL A 13 15.96 -14.51 -4.43
N GLU A 14 14.77 -15.06 -4.18
CA GLU A 14 14.09 -15.92 -5.14
C GLU A 14 13.53 -15.13 -6.34
N LEU A 15 13.12 -13.88 -6.12
CA LEU A 15 12.58 -13.02 -7.17
C LEU A 15 13.61 -12.04 -7.75
N GLN A 16 14.83 -11.99 -7.20
CA GLN A 16 15.92 -11.11 -7.63
C GLN A 16 15.51 -9.64 -7.73
N GLN A 17 14.71 -9.17 -6.77
CA GLN A 17 14.22 -7.80 -6.73
C GLN A 17 13.96 -7.32 -5.30
N GLU A 18 13.98 -6.01 -5.12
CA GLU A 18 13.56 -5.37 -3.88
C GLU A 18 12.03 -5.37 -3.77
N LEU A 19 11.54 -5.81 -2.61
CA LEU A 19 10.11 -5.89 -2.31
C LEU A 19 9.82 -5.13 -1.04
N SER A 20 8.65 -4.49 -1.00
CA SER A 20 8.01 -4.21 0.28
C SER A 20 7.46 -5.52 0.86
N ILE A 21 7.22 -5.54 2.17
CA ILE A 21 6.67 -6.72 2.83
C ILE A 21 5.29 -7.12 2.27
N VAL A 22 4.50 -6.14 1.83
CA VAL A 22 3.21 -6.35 1.17
C VAL A 22 3.37 -6.97 -0.21
N ALA A 23 4.37 -6.53 -0.98
CA ALA A 23 4.69 -7.16 -2.27
C ALA A 23 5.16 -8.61 -2.08
N ALA A 24 5.98 -8.87 -1.04
CA ALA A 24 6.39 -10.23 -0.69
C ALA A 24 5.19 -11.13 -0.31
N ARG A 25 4.22 -10.60 0.45
CA ARG A 25 2.97 -11.32 0.76
C ARG A 25 2.20 -11.69 -0.50
N ARG A 26 2.00 -10.72 -1.40
CA ARG A 26 1.30 -10.92 -2.67
C ARG A 26 1.97 -12.00 -3.53
N GLU A 27 3.29 -11.95 -3.65
CA GLU A 27 4.04 -12.95 -4.43
C GLU A 27 4.00 -14.33 -3.76
N TYR A 28 4.08 -14.40 -2.42
CA TYR A 28 4.00 -15.67 -1.67
C TYR A 28 2.66 -16.38 -1.90
N PHE A 29 1.54 -15.66 -1.77
CA PHE A 29 0.21 -16.22 -2.02
C PHE A 29 -0.15 -16.36 -3.50
N SER A 30 0.70 -15.87 -4.41
CA SER A 30 0.58 -16.14 -5.86
C SER A 30 1.23 -17.46 -6.28
N GLN A 31 2.07 -18.07 -5.41
CA GLN A 31 2.67 -19.39 -5.65
C GLN A 31 1.62 -20.50 -5.56
N GLU A 32 1.86 -21.59 -6.29
CA GLU A 32 1.10 -22.84 -6.13
C GLU A 32 1.50 -23.57 -4.83
N PRO A 33 0.56 -24.26 -4.18
CA PRO A 33 0.89 -25.16 -3.07
C PRO A 33 1.73 -26.37 -3.55
N PRO A 34 2.71 -26.85 -2.75
CA PRO A 34 3.19 -26.28 -1.50
C PRO A 34 4.04 -25.02 -1.73
N ARG A 35 3.76 -23.96 -0.96
CA ARG A 35 4.43 -22.65 -1.13
C ARG A 35 5.83 -22.67 -0.52
N ALA A 36 6.79 -22.11 -1.23
CA ALA A 36 8.14 -21.90 -0.73
C ALA A 36 8.26 -20.54 -0.02
N ARG A 37 8.89 -20.52 1.15
CA ARG A 37 9.22 -19.27 1.85
C ARG A 37 10.34 -18.54 1.10
N PHE A 38 10.26 -17.22 1.11
CA PHE A 38 11.30 -16.34 0.57
C PHE A 38 12.39 -16.05 1.60
N SER A 39 13.58 -15.82 1.06
CA SER A 39 14.77 -15.37 1.77
C SER A 39 14.99 -13.88 1.46
N PHE A 40 15.23 -13.08 2.50
CA PHE A 40 15.44 -11.64 2.35
C PHE A 40 16.84 -11.23 2.78
N LEU A 41 17.46 -10.40 1.95
CA LEU A 41 18.68 -9.66 2.26
C LEU A 41 18.35 -8.18 2.46
N CYS A 42 19.26 -7.45 3.08
CA CYS A 42 19.16 -5.99 3.16
C CYS A 42 18.99 -5.40 1.76
N SER A 43 18.23 -4.32 1.61
CA SER A 43 18.08 -3.62 0.32
C SER A 43 19.37 -2.93 -0.12
N SER A 44 20.21 -2.45 0.79
CA SER A 44 21.48 -1.78 0.48
C SER A 44 22.48 -2.73 -0.19
N GLU A 45 23.02 -2.35 -1.35
CA GLU A 45 23.96 -3.16 -2.13
C GLU A 45 25.22 -3.60 -1.35
N PRO A 46 25.91 -2.71 -0.61
CA PRO A 46 27.00 -3.11 0.30
C PRO A 46 26.57 -4.19 1.30
N CYS A 47 25.38 -4.06 1.90
CA CYS A 47 24.87 -5.05 2.83
C CYS A 47 24.53 -6.39 2.13
N ARG A 48 24.02 -6.35 0.90
CA ARG A 48 23.74 -7.56 0.11
C ARG A 48 25.02 -8.32 -0.21
N ALA A 49 26.08 -7.63 -0.60
CA ALA A 49 27.38 -8.23 -0.87
C ALA A 49 27.96 -8.94 0.37
N LEU A 50 27.68 -8.41 1.56
CA LEU A 50 28.04 -9.01 2.84
C LEU A 50 27.08 -10.13 3.31
N GLY A 51 26.03 -10.43 2.55
CA GLY A 51 25.05 -11.47 2.90
C GLY A 51 24.17 -11.12 4.12
N VAL A 52 23.98 -9.83 4.41
CA VAL A 52 23.18 -9.36 5.56
C VAL A 52 21.72 -9.77 5.39
N LYS A 53 21.24 -10.64 6.27
CA LYS A 53 19.88 -11.17 6.22
C LYS A 53 18.87 -10.27 6.92
N ILE A 54 17.69 -10.19 6.35
CA ILE A 54 16.51 -9.53 6.92
C ILE A 54 15.42 -10.56 7.19
N THR A 55 14.70 -10.39 8.29
CA THR A 55 13.57 -11.26 8.63
C THR A 55 12.28 -10.63 8.10
N GLY A 56 11.60 -11.31 7.18
CA GLY A 56 10.23 -10.98 6.78
C GLY A 56 9.23 -11.60 7.76
N VAL A 57 8.60 -10.78 8.59
CA VAL A 57 7.64 -11.23 9.60
C VAL A 57 6.24 -11.26 8.99
N ARG A 58 5.55 -12.40 9.08
CA ARG A 58 4.12 -12.57 8.71
C ARG A 58 3.75 -12.20 7.25
N TYR A 59 4.70 -12.15 6.32
CA TYR A 59 4.34 -12.04 4.89
C TYR A 59 3.63 -13.30 4.37
N ASP A 60 3.74 -14.41 5.10
CA ASP A 60 3.05 -15.68 4.86
C ASP A 60 1.65 -15.76 5.49
N VAL A 61 1.16 -14.65 6.07
CA VAL A 61 -0.17 -14.54 6.67
C VAL A 61 -1.04 -13.63 5.83
N LYS A 62 -2.30 -14.03 5.62
CA LYS A 62 -3.28 -13.28 4.82
C LYS A 62 -3.65 -11.95 5.50
N PRO A 63 -3.99 -10.90 4.75
CA PRO A 63 -4.50 -9.68 5.35
C PRO A 63 -5.84 -9.96 6.03
N GLN A 64 -5.90 -9.84 7.35
CA GLN A 64 -7.09 -10.13 8.15
C GLN A 64 -7.41 -8.98 9.10
N GLU A 65 -8.69 -8.79 9.42
CA GLU A 65 -9.16 -7.96 10.52
C GLU A 65 -9.05 -8.75 11.84
N HIS A 66 -8.24 -8.26 12.78
CA HIS A 66 -8.06 -8.91 14.08
C HIS A 66 -8.02 -7.83 15.19
N PRO A 67 -8.53 -8.11 16.41
CA PRO A 67 -8.42 -7.20 17.56
C PRO A 67 -6.97 -6.91 18.00
N THR A 68 -6.00 -7.73 17.59
CA THR A 68 -4.56 -7.54 17.81
C THR A 68 -3.83 -7.49 16.47
N PHE A 69 -4.22 -6.53 15.62
CA PHE A 69 -3.59 -6.33 14.31
C PHE A 69 -2.07 -6.17 14.46
N VAL A 70 -1.31 -7.14 13.95
CA VAL A 70 0.14 -7.04 13.78
C VAL A 70 0.43 -7.06 12.30
N ALA A 71 0.82 -5.91 11.76
CA ALA A 71 1.19 -5.77 10.37
C ALA A 71 2.40 -6.66 10.03
N ALA A 72 2.41 -7.22 8.83
CA ALA A 72 3.64 -7.80 8.32
C ALA A 72 4.67 -6.67 8.16
N HIS A 73 5.89 -6.92 8.59
CA HIS A 73 6.98 -5.95 8.51
C HIS A 73 8.32 -6.66 8.30
N TYR A 74 9.33 -5.92 7.88
CA TYR A 74 10.71 -6.38 7.91
C TYR A 74 11.36 -6.01 9.24
N ARG A 75 12.22 -6.90 9.73
CA ARG A 75 13.03 -6.68 10.92
C ARG A 75 14.48 -7.04 10.63
N ALA A 76 15.41 -6.22 11.12
CA ALA A 76 16.82 -6.56 11.08
C ALA A 76 17.10 -7.87 11.82
N ASN A 77 17.94 -8.72 11.24
CA ASN A 77 18.39 -9.92 11.92
C ASN A 77 19.53 -9.53 12.89
N PRO A 78 19.39 -9.77 14.21
CA PRO A 78 20.39 -9.35 15.20
C PRO A 78 21.75 -10.04 15.02
N ASN A 79 21.81 -11.15 14.27
CA ASN A 79 23.02 -11.90 14.00
C ASN A 79 23.87 -11.31 12.85
N TYR A 80 23.37 -10.27 12.18
CA TYR A 80 24.07 -9.66 11.04
C TYR A 80 24.28 -8.18 11.29
N GLU A 81 25.51 -7.73 11.03
CA GLU A 81 25.84 -6.32 11.04
C GLU A 81 25.62 -5.70 9.67
N HIS A 82 25.01 -4.53 9.66
CA HIS A 82 24.85 -3.72 8.46
C HIS A 82 26.12 -2.90 8.20
N HIS A 83 26.38 -2.65 6.91
CA HIS A 83 27.41 -1.71 6.45
C HIS A 83 27.12 -0.29 6.98
N ALA A 84 28.16 0.54 7.13
CA ALA A 84 27.99 1.93 7.60
C ALA A 84 27.08 2.74 6.65
N ASP A 85 27.31 2.63 5.35
CA ASP A 85 26.50 3.25 4.29
C ASP A 85 25.12 2.60 4.08
N CYS A 86 24.64 1.81 5.04
CA CYS A 86 23.32 1.21 4.95
C CYS A 86 22.24 2.26 5.18
N GLU A 87 21.29 2.39 4.26
CA GLU A 87 20.17 3.35 4.36
C GLU A 87 19.29 3.22 5.63
N TRP A 88 19.28 2.04 6.25
CA TRP A 88 18.58 1.73 7.51
C TRP A 88 19.39 2.05 8.78
N VAL A 89 20.65 2.43 8.61
CA VAL A 89 21.55 2.87 9.67
C VAL A 89 21.68 4.38 9.52
N ASP A 90 21.15 5.15 10.47
CA ASP A 90 21.63 6.50 10.67
C ASP A 90 23.06 6.39 11.20
N GLU A 91 24.02 6.95 10.47
CA GLU A 91 25.19 7.50 11.13
C GLU A 91 24.66 8.42 12.23
N ALA A 92 25.13 8.27 13.46
CA ALA A 92 24.86 9.20 14.54
C ALA A 92 25.56 10.54 14.24
N VAL A 93 25.18 11.19 13.15
CA VAL A 93 25.62 12.51 12.79
C VAL A 93 24.69 13.43 13.55
N GLU A 94 25.13 13.78 14.76
CA GLU A 94 24.88 15.09 15.35
C GLU A 94 25.46 16.19 14.44
N THR A 95 25.14 16.20 13.15
CA THR A 95 25.29 17.40 12.35
C THR A 95 24.15 18.27 12.81
N PRO A 96 24.42 19.45 13.39
CA PRO A 96 23.43 20.50 13.44
C PRO A 96 23.22 20.91 11.99
N VAL A 97 22.42 20.16 11.24
CA VAL A 97 21.65 20.76 10.17
C VAL A 97 20.97 21.91 10.88
N VAL A 98 21.27 23.15 10.45
CA VAL A 98 20.60 24.35 10.94
C VAL A 98 19.11 24.06 10.86
N GLN A 99 18.54 23.64 11.99
CA GLN A 99 17.14 23.36 12.13
C GLN A 99 16.55 24.76 12.10
N GLU A 100 16.12 25.20 10.91
CA GLU A 100 15.06 26.20 10.83
C GLU A 100 14.05 25.83 11.89
N ALA A 101 13.80 26.73 12.84
CA ALA A 101 13.11 26.43 14.09
C ALA A 101 11.86 25.59 13.81
N GLU A 102 11.95 24.28 14.07
CA GLU A 102 10.90 23.34 13.76
C GLU A 102 9.68 23.76 14.57
N THR A 103 8.56 23.94 13.88
CA THR A 103 7.34 24.36 14.55
C THR A 103 6.86 23.25 15.48
N GLU A 104 6.13 23.61 16.54
CA GLU A 104 5.56 22.63 17.47
C GLU A 104 4.72 21.58 16.72
N ALA A 105 3.97 22.00 15.70
CA ALA A 105 3.17 21.13 14.83
C ALA A 105 4.00 20.13 14.02
N GLU A 106 5.16 20.54 13.48
CA GLU A 106 6.07 19.63 12.77
C GLU A 106 6.70 18.60 13.71
N SER A 107 7.05 19.04 14.92
CA SER A 107 7.60 18.16 15.95
C SER A 107 6.59 17.12 16.42
N GLU A 108 5.33 17.52 16.61
CA GLU A 108 4.23 16.60 16.90
C GLU A 108 3.99 15.61 15.77
N LEU A 109 3.91 16.08 14.51
CA LEU A 109 3.72 15.22 13.35
C LEU A 109 4.84 14.17 13.25
N ARG A 110 6.09 14.56 13.50
CA ARG A 110 7.24 13.63 13.51
C ARG A 110 7.13 12.60 14.64
N LYS A 111 6.69 12.99 15.83
CA LYS A 111 6.45 12.05 16.95
C LYS A 111 5.35 11.05 16.60
N VAL A 112 4.26 11.52 15.98
CA VAL A 112 3.17 10.66 15.52
C VAL A 112 3.64 9.67 14.45
N LYS A 113 4.36 10.14 13.42
CA LYS A 113 4.91 9.28 12.35
C LYS A 113 5.83 8.18 12.90
N ARG A 114 6.62 8.45 13.95
CA ARG A 114 7.51 7.46 14.59
C ARG A 114 6.77 6.32 15.31
N LYS A 115 5.48 6.45 15.57
CA LYS A 115 4.65 5.35 16.12
C LYS A 115 4.23 4.34 15.06
N LEU A 116 4.47 4.63 13.79
CA LEU A 116 4.05 3.80 12.65
C LEU A 116 5.27 3.10 12.05
N ASP A 117 5.11 1.83 11.66
CA ASP A 117 6.20 1.06 11.07
C ASP A 117 6.46 1.48 9.62
N ASP A 118 5.41 1.78 8.85
CA ASP A 118 5.52 2.13 7.43
C ASP A 118 4.57 3.27 7.06
N TYR A 119 4.86 4.49 7.54
CA TYR A 119 4.10 5.67 7.13
C TYR A 119 4.42 6.06 5.69
N ILE A 120 3.38 6.21 4.85
CA ILE A 120 3.52 6.63 3.46
C ILE A 120 3.33 8.14 3.34
N ASP A 121 4.37 8.86 2.89
CA ASP A 121 4.28 10.30 2.62
C ASP A 121 3.67 10.58 1.25
N VAL A 122 4.01 9.77 0.24
CA VAL A 122 3.58 9.97 -1.15
C VAL A 122 2.96 8.70 -1.71
N PHE A 123 1.70 8.80 -2.13
CA PHE A 123 1.05 7.72 -2.89
C PHE A 123 0.87 8.14 -4.34
N ASP A 124 1.47 7.38 -5.25
CA ASP A 124 1.34 7.59 -6.68
C ASP A 124 0.36 6.56 -7.28
N PRO A 125 -0.90 6.93 -7.54
CA PRO A 125 -1.91 6.00 -8.04
C PRO A 125 -1.70 5.63 -9.51
N THR A 126 -0.82 6.35 -10.22
CA THR A 126 -0.48 6.07 -11.62
C THR A 126 0.74 5.16 -11.66
N PRO A 127 0.57 3.84 -11.82
CA PRO A 127 1.71 2.97 -11.95
C PRO A 127 2.44 3.30 -13.25
N LYS A 128 3.60 3.94 -13.15
CA LYS A 128 4.51 4.07 -14.30
C LYS A 128 4.83 2.65 -14.78
N GLU A 129 4.39 2.29 -15.98
CA GLU A 129 5.04 1.21 -16.70
C GLU A 129 6.52 1.58 -16.78
N ARG A 130 7.41 0.68 -16.33
CA ARG A 130 8.85 0.86 -16.56
C ARG A 130 9.04 0.87 -18.07
N ALA A 131 9.09 2.07 -18.66
CA ALA A 131 9.56 2.24 -20.02
C ALA A 131 10.95 1.59 -20.09
N LYS A 132 11.13 0.64 -21.02
CA LYS A 132 12.46 0.11 -21.34
C LYS A 132 13.37 1.31 -21.65
N PRO A 133 14.58 1.39 -21.08
CA PRO A 133 15.51 2.46 -21.41
C PRO A 133 15.81 2.39 -22.91
N THR A 134 15.36 3.40 -23.64
CA THR A 134 15.75 3.63 -25.03
C THR A 134 17.25 3.93 -25.03
N PRO A 135 18.07 3.28 -25.88
CA PRO A 135 19.49 3.58 -25.95
C PRO A 135 19.71 5.02 -26.42
N PRO A 136 20.76 5.70 -25.91
CA PRO A 136 21.05 7.08 -26.28
C PRO A 136 21.48 7.14 -27.75
N THR A 137 20.76 7.91 -28.56
CA THR A 137 21.22 8.33 -29.87
C THR A 137 22.25 9.44 -29.71
N ASP A 138 23.43 9.16 -30.24
CA ASP A 138 24.63 9.99 -30.19
C ASP A 138 24.66 11.09 -31.26
N LYS A 139 25.16 12.27 -30.85
CA LYS A 139 25.83 13.37 -31.62
C LYS A 139 25.00 14.55 -32.20
N PRO A 140 25.62 15.73 -32.46
CA PRO A 140 26.43 16.57 -31.55
C PRO A 140 26.16 18.11 -31.68
N ASP A 141 26.65 18.86 -30.68
CA ASP A 141 27.02 20.30 -30.61
C ASP A 141 26.20 21.42 -31.26
N ALA A 142 25.71 22.33 -30.40
CA ALA A 142 25.78 23.78 -30.60
C ALA A 142 25.74 24.52 -29.25
N ASP A 143 26.72 25.41 -29.04
CA ASP A 143 26.94 26.22 -27.83
C ASP A 143 25.80 27.23 -27.51
N PRO A 144 25.71 27.73 -26.25
CA PRO A 144 24.52 28.38 -25.70
C PRO A 144 24.55 29.93 -25.77
N PRO A 145 23.41 30.63 -25.73
CA PRO A 145 23.35 32.03 -25.35
C PRO A 145 23.07 32.22 -23.84
N GLU A 146 23.74 33.23 -23.26
CA GLU A 146 23.76 33.59 -21.83
C GLU A 146 22.47 34.28 -21.31
N ARG A 147 22.10 33.89 -20.07
CA ARG A 147 21.44 34.64 -18.94
C ARG A 147 20.01 35.24 -19.13
N PRO A 148 19.20 35.42 -18.05
CA PRO A 148 19.61 35.80 -16.69
C PRO A 148 19.10 34.92 -15.53
N GLU A 149 19.75 35.18 -14.39
CA GLU A 149 19.58 34.59 -13.06
C GLU A 149 18.15 34.72 -12.53
N ASN A 150 17.49 33.57 -12.34
CA ASN A 150 16.46 33.44 -11.32
C ASN A 150 16.90 32.33 -10.38
N ALA A 151 17.03 32.70 -9.10
CA ALA A 151 17.42 31.83 -8.00
C ALA A 151 16.48 30.62 -7.93
N THR A 152 16.88 29.56 -8.61
CA THR A 152 16.29 28.23 -8.46
C THR A 152 16.94 27.64 -7.21
N PRO A 153 16.18 27.19 -6.20
CA PRO A 153 16.79 26.48 -5.08
C PRO A 153 17.58 25.28 -5.64
N PRO A 154 18.77 24.98 -5.11
CA PRO A 154 19.65 23.99 -5.70
C PRO A 154 18.91 22.66 -5.86
N ALA A 155 18.94 22.11 -7.07
CA ALA A 155 18.26 20.86 -7.43
C ALA A 155 18.64 19.69 -6.49
N ASP A 156 19.80 19.78 -5.84
CA ASP A 156 20.29 18.81 -4.86
C ASP A 156 19.51 18.85 -3.52
N ALA A 157 19.00 20.00 -3.09
CA ALA A 157 18.17 20.09 -1.88
C ALA A 157 16.75 19.51 -2.12
N LEU A 158 16.24 19.66 -3.34
CA LEU A 158 14.96 19.06 -3.76
C LEU A 158 15.09 17.53 -3.93
N LYS A 159 16.19 17.04 -4.50
CA LYS A 159 16.49 15.60 -4.57
C LYS A 159 16.69 14.99 -3.17
N ALA A 160 17.49 15.62 -2.31
CA ALA A 160 17.69 15.15 -0.93
C ALA A 160 16.42 15.16 -0.07
N ARG A 161 15.46 16.07 -0.32
CA ARG A 161 14.12 16.05 0.29
C ARG A 161 13.19 14.99 -0.33
N GLN A 162 13.30 14.72 -1.64
CA GLN A 162 12.55 13.66 -2.33
C GLN A 162 13.02 12.27 -1.92
N ASP A 163 14.32 12.08 -1.68
CA ASP A 163 14.93 10.81 -1.24
C ASP A 163 14.53 10.42 0.21
N LYS A 164 14.03 11.39 1.00
CA LYS A 164 13.53 11.15 2.37
C LYS A 164 12.02 10.82 2.44
N GLN A 165 11.26 11.01 1.36
CA GLN A 165 9.82 10.78 1.38
C GLN A 165 9.51 9.31 1.07
N ASN A 166 8.79 8.64 1.96
CA ASN A 166 8.39 7.25 1.75
C ASN A 166 7.27 7.19 0.69
N ARG A 167 7.64 6.82 -0.54
CA ARG A 167 6.75 6.76 -1.71
C ARG A 167 6.32 5.33 -2.04
N THR A 168 5.07 5.17 -2.46
CA THR A 168 4.56 3.89 -3.00
C THR A 168 3.48 4.12 -4.06
N SER A 169 3.35 3.18 -5.00
CA SER A 169 2.20 3.06 -5.91
C SER A 169 1.33 1.83 -5.59
N ASN A 170 1.71 1.03 -4.59
CA ASN A 170 0.95 -0.15 -4.18
C ASN A 170 -0.15 0.26 -3.19
N LEU A 171 -1.41 0.20 -3.62
CA LEU A 171 -2.56 0.52 -2.78
C LEU A 171 -2.63 -0.33 -1.51
N GLU A 172 -2.31 -1.61 -1.59
CA GLU A 172 -2.38 -2.51 -0.42
C GLU A 172 -1.38 -2.09 0.67
N ARG A 173 -0.21 -1.56 0.29
CA ARG A 173 0.76 -0.99 1.24
C ARG A 173 0.22 0.28 1.89
N LEU A 174 -0.46 1.13 1.12
CA LEU A 174 -1.13 2.31 1.67
C LEU A 174 -2.28 1.92 2.63
N VAL A 175 -3.05 0.89 2.29
CA VAL A 175 -4.14 0.35 3.12
C VAL A 175 -3.59 -0.21 4.43
N ASP A 176 -2.53 -1.01 4.39
CA ASP A 176 -1.89 -1.53 5.61
C ASP A 176 -1.35 -0.40 6.50
N SER A 177 -0.73 0.63 5.90
CA SER A 177 -0.28 1.85 6.60
C SER A 177 -1.44 2.61 7.27
N PHE A 178 -2.56 2.80 6.56
CA PHE A 178 -3.76 3.43 7.09
C PHE A 178 -4.38 2.62 8.24
N ARG A 179 -4.48 1.30 8.10
CA ARG A 179 -5.02 0.42 9.14
C ARG A 179 -4.14 0.39 10.38
N GLN A 180 -2.82 0.40 10.21
CA GLN A 180 -1.88 0.56 11.32
C GLN A 180 -2.10 1.90 12.03
N ALA A 181 -2.22 3.00 11.28
CA ALA A 181 -2.49 4.31 11.86
C ALA A 181 -3.82 4.33 12.64
N GLN A 182 -4.88 3.69 12.14
CA GLN A 182 -6.14 3.56 12.86
C GLN A 182 -6.04 2.73 14.15
N ALA A 183 -5.16 1.73 14.19
CA ALA A 183 -4.98 0.85 15.34
C ALA A 183 -4.04 1.44 16.41
N SER A 184 -3.06 2.24 16.00
CA SER A 184 -1.96 2.69 16.87
C SER A 184 -2.09 4.14 17.36
N LEU A 185 -2.93 4.96 16.72
CA LEU A 185 -3.02 6.40 16.99
C LEU A 185 -4.38 6.81 17.54
N THR A 186 -4.42 7.94 18.27
CA THR A 186 -5.69 8.58 18.64
C THR A 186 -6.35 9.28 17.44
N LYS A 187 -7.59 9.75 17.60
CA LYS A 187 -8.31 10.45 16.52
C LYS A 187 -7.65 11.78 16.16
N GLU A 188 -7.09 12.46 17.16
CA GLU A 188 -6.39 13.74 17.03
C GLU A 188 -5.07 13.53 16.30
N GLU A 189 -4.29 12.51 16.68
CA GLU A 189 -3.04 12.14 16.03
C GLU A 189 -3.26 11.71 14.57
N LEU A 190 -4.30 10.92 14.30
CA LEU A 190 -4.66 10.51 12.95
C LEU A 190 -5.05 11.70 12.06
N ALA A 191 -5.65 12.75 12.64
CA ALA A 191 -6.04 13.96 11.91
C ALA A 191 -4.83 14.80 11.46
N LEU A 192 -3.67 14.65 12.10
CA LEU A 192 -2.43 15.31 11.71
C LEU A 192 -1.81 14.69 10.45
N LEU A 193 -2.12 13.43 10.13
CA LEU A 193 -1.49 12.72 9.02
C LEU A 193 -1.94 13.25 7.65
N ARG A 194 -0.95 13.54 6.81
CA ARG A 194 -1.13 14.07 5.45
C ARG A 194 -0.50 13.16 4.41
N LEU A 195 -1.21 12.96 3.31
CA LEU A 195 -0.78 12.15 2.19
C LEU A 195 -0.66 13.04 0.97
N ARG A 196 0.50 13.01 0.30
CA ARG A 196 0.70 13.70 -0.97
C ARG A 196 0.35 12.77 -2.13
N ILE A 197 -0.52 13.24 -3.01
CA ILE A 197 -0.91 12.56 -4.25
C ILE A 197 -0.44 13.41 -5.43
N PRO A 198 0.49 12.92 -6.28
CA PRO A 198 0.87 13.60 -7.51
C PRO A 198 -0.37 13.93 -8.34
N GLY A 199 -0.54 15.20 -8.73
CA GLY A 199 -1.69 15.68 -9.50
C GLY A 199 -2.90 16.15 -8.66
N GLN A 200 -3.08 15.67 -7.42
CA GLN A 200 -4.17 16.13 -6.52
C GLN A 200 -3.67 17.02 -5.36
N GLY A 201 -2.36 17.03 -5.08
CA GLY A 201 -1.78 17.82 -4.00
C GLY A 201 -1.70 17.06 -2.68
N GLU A 202 -1.76 17.78 -1.56
CA GLU A 202 -1.67 17.22 -0.21
C GLU A 202 -3.05 17.17 0.45
N VAL A 203 -3.45 15.98 0.89
CA VAL A 203 -4.76 15.72 1.49
C VAL A 203 -4.59 15.08 2.86
N SER A 204 -5.59 15.16 3.74
CA SER A 204 -5.52 14.38 4.98
C SER A 204 -5.66 12.89 4.67
N LEU A 205 -4.88 12.05 5.37
CA LEU A 205 -4.94 10.60 5.17
C LEU A 205 -6.37 10.08 5.37
N ARG A 206 -7.06 10.60 6.40
CA ARG A 206 -8.45 10.27 6.69
C ARG A 206 -9.43 10.74 5.61
N ALA A 207 -9.21 11.86 4.92
CA ALA A 207 -10.10 12.32 3.84
C ALA A 207 -9.88 11.54 2.54
N TYR A 208 -8.67 11.04 2.31
CA TYR A 208 -8.34 10.20 1.17
C TYR A 208 -8.96 8.80 1.27
N PHE A 209 -9.07 8.27 2.49
CA PHE A 209 -9.80 7.03 2.80
C PHE A 209 -11.25 7.34 3.17
N ARG A 210 -12.17 7.16 2.22
CA ARG A 210 -13.59 7.47 2.38
C ARG A 210 -14.42 6.20 2.53
N HIS A 211 -15.09 6.07 3.68
CA HIS A 211 -16.07 5.00 3.85
C HIS A 211 -17.24 5.21 2.88
N ILE A 212 -17.69 4.14 2.20
CA ILE A 212 -18.69 4.20 1.12
C ILE A 212 -19.97 4.90 1.56
N LYS A 213 -20.42 4.66 2.80
CA LYS A 213 -21.57 5.35 3.43
C LYS A 213 -21.55 6.89 3.31
N PHE A 214 -20.36 7.51 3.24
CA PHE A 214 -20.18 8.96 3.20
C PHE A 214 -19.64 9.47 1.85
N ALA A 215 -19.60 8.61 0.84
CA ALA A 215 -19.14 8.98 -0.49
C ALA A 215 -20.27 9.63 -1.30
N GLN A 216 -19.91 10.46 -2.27
CA GLN A 216 -20.85 11.09 -3.20
C GLN A 216 -20.53 10.70 -4.64
N LEU A 217 -21.57 10.69 -5.48
CA LEU A 217 -21.39 10.57 -6.93
C LEU A 217 -20.59 11.79 -7.42
N ASN A 218 -19.64 11.56 -8.33
CA ASN A 218 -18.71 12.57 -8.87
C ASN A 218 -17.70 13.15 -7.84
N ASP A 219 -17.51 12.49 -6.69
CA ASP A 219 -16.37 12.81 -5.82
C ASP A 219 -15.05 12.61 -6.59
N GLU A 220 -14.03 13.41 -6.24
CA GLU A 220 -12.67 13.18 -6.76
C GLU A 220 -12.17 11.76 -6.42
N PRO A 221 -11.33 11.15 -7.29
CA PRO A 221 -10.80 9.81 -7.08
C PRO A 221 -10.07 9.67 -5.74
N ARG A 222 -10.57 8.76 -4.92
CA ARG A 222 -10.09 8.49 -3.56
C ARG A 222 -10.27 7.01 -3.23
N VAL A 223 -9.70 6.57 -2.10
CA VAL A 223 -9.86 5.17 -1.67
C VAL A 223 -11.22 5.02 -1.01
N LEU A 224 -12.16 4.41 -1.72
CA LEU A 224 -13.47 4.03 -1.21
C LEU A 224 -13.35 2.71 -0.46
N TYR A 225 -13.93 2.61 0.74
CA TYR A 225 -13.88 1.36 1.49
C TYR A 225 -15.17 1.03 2.23
N GLY A 226 -15.40 -0.26 2.44
CA GLY A 226 -16.55 -0.77 3.17
C GLY A 226 -16.57 -2.30 3.25
N GLY A 227 -17.44 -2.83 4.11
CA GLY A 227 -17.68 -4.27 4.22
C GLY A 227 -18.60 -4.77 3.10
N GLY A 228 -18.28 -5.95 2.55
CA GLY A 228 -19.10 -6.54 1.50
C GLY A 228 -18.96 -8.06 1.38
N LEU A 229 -19.97 -8.66 0.75
CA LEU A 229 -20.00 -10.08 0.39
C LEU A 229 -19.52 -10.26 -1.04
N VAL A 230 -18.79 -11.34 -1.30
CA VAL A 230 -18.34 -11.68 -2.65
C VAL A 230 -19.25 -12.72 -3.29
N GLU A 231 -19.53 -12.52 -4.57
CA GLU A 231 -20.14 -13.52 -5.46
C GLU A 231 -19.17 -13.84 -6.58
N ARG A 232 -18.95 -15.12 -6.85
CA ARG A 232 -18.01 -15.62 -7.87
C ARG A 232 -18.76 -15.90 -9.18
N TYR A 233 -18.17 -15.51 -10.31
CA TYR A 233 -18.72 -15.73 -11.66
C TYR A 233 -17.61 -16.18 -12.60
N GLY A 234 -17.44 -17.50 -12.75
CA GLY A 234 -16.26 -18.07 -13.40
C GLY A 234 -14.99 -17.67 -12.62
N THR A 235 -14.01 -17.08 -13.30
CA THR A 235 -12.81 -16.50 -12.66
C THR A 235 -13.03 -15.07 -12.14
N GLY A 236 -14.08 -14.39 -12.59
CA GLY A 236 -14.47 -13.05 -12.13
C GLY A 236 -15.23 -13.08 -10.80
N PHE A 237 -15.49 -11.89 -10.25
CA PHE A 237 -16.24 -11.76 -9.00
C PHE A 237 -16.95 -10.40 -8.88
N LYS A 238 -17.91 -10.34 -7.97
CA LYS A 238 -18.64 -9.12 -7.63
C LYS A 238 -18.72 -8.96 -6.12
N PHE A 239 -18.33 -7.81 -5.61
CA PHE A 239 -18.64 -7.41 -4.24
C PHE A 239 -19.99 -6.71 -4.19
N LYS A 240 -20.83 -7.11 -3.23
CA LYS A 240 -22.03 -6.41 -2.80
C LYS A 240 -21.74 -5.79 -1.43
N PHE A 241 -21.63 -4.48 -1.38
CA PHE A 241 -21.36 -3.77 -0.13
C PHE A 241 -22.61 -3.72 0.74
N PHE A 242 -22.41 -3.70 2.06
CA PHE A 242 -23.50 -3.49 3.01
C PHE A 242 -24.02 -2.05 2.98
N ASP A 243 -23.11 -1.10 2.73
CA ASP A 243 -23.47 0.30 2.60
C ASP A 243 -24.31 0.56 1.36
N ARG A 244 -25.24 1.51 1.50
CA ARG A 244 -26.10 2.00 0.43
C ARG A 244 -25.84 3.47 0.20
N LEU A 245 -25.90 3.87 -1.07
CA LEU A 245 -25.84 5.27 -1.48
C LEU A 245 -27.20 5.69 -2.01
N GLN A 246 -27.82 6.69 -1.35
CA GLN A 246 -29.16 7.16 -1.71
C GLN A 246 -30.20 6.00 -1.77
N GLY A 247 -30.09 5.06 -0.83
CA GLY A 247 -30.95 3.85 -0.77
C GLY A 247 -30.60 2.75 -1.77
N LYS A 248 -29.68 2.99 -2.71
CA LYS A 248 -29.28 2.07 -3.78
C LYS A 248 -28.13 1.17 -3.34
N LEU A 249 -28.14 -0.06 -3.83
CA LEU A 249 -27.07 -1.03 -3.60
C LEU A 249 -25.76 -0.54 -4.23
N VAL A 250 -24.67 -0.62 -3.49
CA VAL A 250 -23.32 -0.36 -4.01
C VAL A 250 -22.64 -1.68 -4.36
N THR A 251 -22.02 -1.76 -5.54
CA THR A 251 -21.32 -2.99 -5.98
C THR A 251 -19.99 -2.68 -6.66
N LEU A 252 -19.03 -3.60 -6.56
CA LEU A 252 -17.80 -3.56 -7.36
C LEU A 252 -17.73 -4.86 -8.16
N TYR A 253 -17.61 -4.75 -9.48
CA TYR A 253 -17.53 -5.91 -10.37
C TYR A 253 -16.14 -6.01 -11.00
N VAL A 254 -15.59 -7.22 -11.01
CA VAL A 254 -14.35 -7.57 -11.70
C VAL A 254 -14.65 -8.70 -12.68
N SER A 255 -14.39 -8.43 -13.96
CA SER A 255 -14.61 -9.38 -15.04
C SER A 255 -13.56 -10.50 -15.08
N PRO A 256 -13.90 -11.66 -15.67
CA PRO A 256 -12.92 -12.71 -15.99
C PRO A 256 -11.72 -12.19 -16.80
N ALA A 257 -11.94 -11.24 -17.72
CA ALA A 257 -10.89 -10.66 -18.55
C ALA A 257 -9.89 -9.84 -17.71
N GLN A 258 -10.38 -9.01 -16.77
CA GLN A 258 -9.51 -8.28 -15.84
C GLN A 258 -8.69 -9.25 -14.97
N MET A 259 -9.30 -10.34 -14.49
CA MET A 259 -8.60 -11.37 -13.73
C MET A 259 -7.53 -12.08 -14.58
N GLN A 260 -7.78 -12.36 -15.85
CA GLN A 260 -6.81 -12.99 -16.73
C GLN A 260 -5.62 -12.07 -17.05
N ALA A 261 -5.87 -10.77 -17.23
CA ALA A 261 -4.84 -9.78 -17.52
C ALA A 261 -3.95 -9.47 -16.30
N TYR A 262 -4.43 -9.72 -15.09
CA TYR A 262 -3.72 -9.35 -13.87
C TYR A 262 -2.72 -10.43 -13.42
N ARG A 263 -1.43 -10.07 -13.37
CA ARG A 263 -0.32 -10.94 -12.95
C ARG A 263 -0.59 -11.65 -11.62
N SER A 264 -1.15 -10.95 -10.64
CA SER A 264 -1.39 -11.48 -9.29
C SER A 264 -2.84 -11.93 -9.10
N SER A 265 -3.51 -12.43 -10.14
CA SER A 265 -4.89 -12.92 -10.05
C SER A 265 -5.05 -14.15 -9.14
N ARG A 266 -4.00 -14.97 -9.01
CA ARG A 266 -3.93 -16.07 -8.04
C ARG A 266 -4.01 -15.55 -6.61
N TYR A 267 -3.32 -14.46 -6.29
CA TYR A 267 -3.41 -13.83 -4.97
C TYR A 267 -4.85 -13.43 -4.64
N LEU A 268 -5.54 -12.73 -5.55
CA LEU A 268 -6.94 -12.37 -5.33
C LEU A 268 -7.83 -13.61 -5.19
N SER A 269 -7.61 -14.63 -6.03
CA SER A 269 -8.39 -15.88 -5.95
C SER A 269 -8.17 -16.61 -4.63
N GLU A 270 -6.94 -16.63 -4.10
CA GLU A 270 -6.60 -17.18 -2.79
C GLU A 270 -7.31 -16.42 -1.66
N LEU A 271 -7.34 -15.08 -1.69
CA LEU A 271 -8.08 -14.32 -0.67
C LEU A 271 -9.57 -14.64 -0.72
N LEU A 272 -10.14 -14.67 -1.93
CA LEU A 272 -11.56 -14.89 -2.14
C LEU A 272 -12.02 -16.32 -1.86
N SER A 273 -11.12 -17.31 -1.89
CA SER A 273 -11.47 -18.70 -1.55
C SER A 273 -11.86 -18.89 -0.08
N HIS A 274 -11.59 -17.89 0.77
CA HIS A 274 -11.90 -17.90 2.21
C HIS A 274 -13.25 -17.24 2.51
N ALA A 275 -14.08 -16.96 1.49
CA ALA A 275 -15.38 -16.33 1.66
C ALA A 275 -16.31 -17.10 2.61
N ASP A 276 -16.18 -18.42 2.68
CA ASP A 276 -17.00 -19.24 3.57
C ASP A 276 -16.52 -19.18 5.04
N GLU A 277 -15.27 -18.79 5.28
CA GLU A 277 -14.65 -18.73 6.61
C GLU A 277 -14.84 -17.36 7.29
N VAL A 278 -15.13 -16.31 6.52
CA VAL A 278 -15.27 -14.93 7.02
C VAL A 278 -16.70 -14.43 6.89
N ARG A 279 -17.14 -13.60 7.84
CA ARG A 279 -18.47 -12.97 7.81
C ARG A 279 -18.65 -12.05 6.60
N PHE A 280 -17.57 -11.34 6.24
CA PHE A 280 -17.49 -10.45 5.09
C PHE A 280 -16.03 -10.15 4.76
N PHE A 281 -15.80 -9.45 3.66
CA PHE A 281 -14.51 -8.84 3.35
C PHE A 281 -14.58 -7.33 3.57
N THR A 282 -13.50 -6.73 4.05
CA THR A 282 -13.33 -5.28 3.96
C THR A 282 -12.56 -4.97 2.70
N VAL A 283 -13.20 -4.22 1.82
CA VAL A 283 -12.69 -3.93 0.48
C VAL A 283 -12.30 -2.46 0.40
N PHE A 284 -11.11 -2.19 -0.13
CA PHE A 284 -10.60 -0.87 -0.41
C PHE A 284 -10.38 -0.75 -1.92
N ALA A 285 -11.02 0.23 -2.54
CA ALA A 285 -10.99 0.45 -3.97
C ALA A 285 -10.64 1.90 -4.26
N LEU A 286 -9.51 2.14 -4.94
CA LEU A 286 -9.24 3.44 -5.53
C LEU A 286 -10.02 3.53 -6.85
N GLY A 287 -11.06 4.36 -6.86
CA GLY A 287 -11.97 4.40 -8.01
C GLY A 287 -13.03 5.47 -7.89
N THR A 288 -13.99 5.41 -8.80
CA THR A 288 -15.10 6.37 -8.90
C THR A 288 -16.45 5.68 -8.75
N LEU A 289 -17.44 6.44 -8.26
CA LEU A 289 -18.81 5.98 -8.16
C LEU A 289 -19.58 6.33 -9.43
N VAL A 290 -20.15 5.33 -10.07
CA VAL A 290 -20.95 5.46 -11.29
C VAL A 290 -22.35 4.92 -11.05
N ALA A 291 -23.37 5.72 -11.34
CA ALA A 291 -24.74 5.23 -11.28
C ALA A 291 -24.97 4.20 -12.39
N SER A 292 -25.56 3.05 -12.06
CA SER A 292 -25.93 2.07 -13.08
C SER A 292 -26.90 2.69 -14.10
N PRO A 293 -26.86 2.28 -15.38
CA PRO A 293 -27.81 2.76 -16.39
C PRO A 293 -29.28 2.52 -16.01
N SER A 294 -29.55 1.45 -15.24
CA SER A 294 -30.89 1.14 -14.72
C SER A 294 -31.36 2.08 -13.60
N GLY A 295 -30.46 2.88 -13.03
CA GLY A 295 -30.70 3.73 -11.87
C GLY A 295 -30.87 3.00 -10.53
N LYS A 296 -30.85 1.65 -10.52
CA LYS A 296 -31.16 0.81 -9.33
C LYS A 296 -29.97 0.55 -8.41
N SER A 297 -28.75 0.66 -8.93
CA SER A 297 -27.51 0.48 -8.16
C SER A 297 -26.47 1.56 -8.49
N VAL A 298 -25.45 1.63 -7.63
CA VAL A 298 -24.23 2.39 -7.85
C VAL A 298 -23.06 1.40 -7.95
N SER A 299 -22.21 1.58 -8.95
CA SER A 299 -21.00 0.79 -9.15
C SER A 299 -19.79 1.56 -8.66
N VAL A 300 -18.90 0.88 -7.93
CA VAL A 300 -17.52 1.32 -7.75
C VAL A 300 -16.73 0.80 -8.95
N GLU A 301 -16.27 1.71 -9.79
CA GLU A 301 -15.44 1.39 -10.95
C GLU A 301 -13.97 1.65 -10.63
N ILE A 302 -13.13 0.67 -10.97
CA ILE A 302 -11.68 0.72 -10.82
C ILE A 302 -11.04 0.53 -12.19
N GLU A 303 -9.97 1.28 -12.46
CA GLU A 303 -9.26 1.22 -13.74
C GLU A 303 -8.36 -0.02 -13.82
N ASP A 304 -7.76 -0.42 -12.69
CA ASP A 304 -6.78 -1.50 -12.61
C ASP A 304 -6.96 -2.33 -11.33
N LEU A 305 -6.67 -3.63 -11.35
CA LEU A 305 -6.75 -4.48 -10.15
C LEU A 305 -5.69 -4.15 -9.08
N ARG A 306 -4.66 -3.38 -9.43
CA ARG A 306 -3.73 -2.73 -8.47
C ARG A 306 -4.41 -1.66 -7.63
N HIS A 307 -5.56 -1.16 -8.07
CA HIS A 307 -6.42 -0.23 -7.33
C HIS A 307 -7.45 -0.94 -6.43
N LEU A 308 -7.29 -2.26 -6.23
CA LEU A 308 -8.10 -3.05 -5.32
C LEU A 308 -7.24 -3.68 -4.23
N ALA A 309 -7.65 -3.52 -2.98
CA ALA A 309 -7.11 -4.27 -1.84
C ALA A 309 -8.25 -4.92 -1.06
N ILE A 310 -8.04 -6.17 -0.66
CA ILE A 310 -9.05 -7.00 0.01
C ILE A 310 -8.46 -7.47 1.34
N VAL A 311 -9.22 -7.29 2.41
CA VAL A 311 -8.90 -7.76 3.75
C VAL A 311 -9.98 -8.75 4.18
N LEU A 312 -9.56 -9.90 4.70
CA LEU A 312 -10.46 -10.89 5.30
C LEU A 312 -11.08 -10.28 6.56
N GLY A 313 -12.40 -10.19 6.62
CA GLY A 313 -13.11 -9.69 7.80
C GLY A 313 -13.07 -10.70 8.96
N PRO A 314 -13.90 -10.48 10.00
CA PRO A 314 -14.00 -11.38 11.13
C PRO A 314 -14.34 -12.80 10.69
N ALA A 315 -13.72 -13.79 11.33
CA ALA A 315 -14.09 -15.20 11.13
C ALA A 315 -15.57 -15.41 11.50
N LYS A 316 -16.23 -16.36 10.84
CA LYS A 316 -17.53 -16.85 11.30
C LYS A 316 -17.30 -17.66 12.57
N ASP A 317 -18.18 -17.49 13.55
CA ASP A 317 -18.15 -18.35 14.74
C ASP A 317 -18.45 -19.80 14.31
N ALA A 318 -17.79 -20.79 14.92
CA ALA A 318 -17.96 -22.20 14.55
C ALA A 318 -19.41 -22.70 14.71
N ASP A 319 -20.25 -21.99 15.46
CA ASP A 319 -21.67 -22.27 15.69
C ASP A 319 -22.64 -21.59 14.71
N GLU A 320 -22.16 -20.72 13.80
CA GLU A 320 -22.97 -20.14 12.70
C GLU A 320 -22.96 -21.05 11.45
N ALA A 321 -22.99 -22.37 11.64
CA ALA A 321 -23.26 -23.29 10.53
C ALA A 321 -24.67 -23.03 9.98
N PRO A 322 -24.88 -23.07 8.65
CA PRO A 322 -26.19 -22.81 8.08
C PRO A 322 -27.16 -23.87 8.59
N VAL A 323 -28.15 -23.43 9.37
CA VAL A 323 -29.33 -24.23 9.69
C VAL A 323 -29.93 -24.62 8.34
N LYS A 324 -29.71 -25.87 7.93
CA LYS A 324 -30.46 -26.48 6.82
C LYS A 324 -31.92 -26.37 7.22
N GLY A 325 -32.65 -25.50 6.52
CA GLY A 325 -34.10 -25.41 6.65
C GLY A 325 -34.72 -26.81 6.44
N PRO A 326 -35.83 -27.11 7.12
CA PRO A 326 -36.43 -28.42 7.02
C PRO A 326 -36.84 -28.66 5.56
N ALA A 327 -36.44 -29.80 5.02
CA ALA A 327 -36.95 -30.26 3.73
C ALA A 327 -38.45 -30.52 3.88
N SER A 328 -39.25 -29.82 3.09
CA SER A 328 -40.66 -30.13 2.84
C SER A 328 -40.79 -31.09 1.67
#